data_AF-A0A4Y3RHB4-F1
#
_entry.id   AF-A0A4Y3RHB4-F1
#
_cell.length_a   1.000
_cell.length_b   1.000
_cell.length_c   1.000
_cell.angle_alpha   90.00
_cell.angle_beta   90.00
_cell.angle_gamma   90.00
#
_symmetry.space_group_name_H-M   'P 1'
#
loop_
_entity.id
_entity.type
_entity.pdbx_description
1 polymer ?
#
loop_
_entity_poly.entity_id
_entity_poly.type
_entity_poly.pdbx_seq_one_letter_code
_entity_poly.pdbx_strand_id
1 'polypeptide(L)'
;MRADLVPDDLRERLAPLLPPVLERRHRPPGRLCVPDRGALAGVMSVLRTGVAWRDVPAETMGCSGVTAWSRLREWTKAGVWPRLHVALLTELRRGRPGHDALRTYFGSRPADRLSRRICTDILVTVTSADTAATTYFTTYRVDGYSEGLVPLRPPVQVGHYEDTFRKVDDTWLLATRTLFPSFAGPTERLARPAQS
;
A
#
# COMPACT_ATOMS: atom_id res chain seq x y z
N MET A 1 19.81 -24.99 0.49
CA MET A 1 19.12 -24.43 -0.69
C MET A 1 19.34 -22.92 -0.69
N ARG A 2 20.25 -22.38 -1.50
CA ARG A 2 20.52 -20.93 -1.53
C ARG A 2 19.39 -20.28 -2.32
N ALA A 3 18.49 -19.58 -1.61
CA ALA A 3 17.43 -18.80 -2.24
C ALA A 3 18.07 -17.83 -3.24
N ASP A 4 17.54 -17.78 -4.47
CA ASP A 4 17.89 -16.74 -5.42
C ASP A 4 17.65 -15.39 -4.72
N LEU A 5 18.74 -14.70 -4.40
CA LEU A 5 18.74 -13.48 -3.62
C LEU A 5 18.02 -12.34 -4.36
N VAL A 6 17.87 -12.51 -5.66
CA VAL A 6 17.19 -11.60 -6.55
C VAL A 6 16.22 -12.43 -7.39
N PRO A 7 14.96 -12.57 -6.93
CA PRO A 7 13.90 -13.12 -7.77
C PRO A 7 13.87 -12.43 -9.14
N ASP A 8 13.66 -13.19 -10.22
CA ASP A 8 13.69 -12.66 -11.58
C ASP A 8 12.66 -11.54 -11.80
N ASP A 9 11.50 -11.62 -11.14
CA ASP A 9 10.47 -10.59 -11.20
C ASP A 9 10.94 -9.25 -10.60
N LEU A 10 11.71 -9.27 -9.51
CA LEU A 10 12.32 -8.06 -8.94
C LEU A 10 13.36 -7.46 -9.90
N ARG A 11 14.15 -8.30 -10.55
CA ARG A 11 15.15 -7.88 -11.55
C ARG A 11 14.47 -7.23 -12.76
N GLU A 12 13.42 -7.84 -13.28
CA GLU A 12 12.67 -7.33 -14.44
C GLU A 12 12.03 -5.97 -14.16
N ARG A 13 11.50 -5.77 -12.94
CA ARG A 13 10.95 -4.46 -12.51
C ARG A 13 12.02 -3.39 -12.30
N LEU A 14 13.22 -3.79 -11.87
CA LEU A 14 14.33 -2.85 -11.65
C LEU A 14 14.98 -2.42 -12.96
N ALA A 15 15.18 -3.36 -13.90
CA ALA A 15 15.89 -3.14 -15.16
C ALA A 15 15.52 -1.83 -15.91
N PRO A 16 14.24 -1.48 -16.14
CA PRO A 16 13.87 -0.25 -16.85
C PRO A 16 14.14 1.04 -16.05
N LEU A 17 14.40 0.93 -14.74
CA LEU A 17 14.65 2.08 -13.86
C LEU A 17 16.14 2.41 -13.73
N LEU A 18 17.01 1.48 -14.11
CA LEU A 18 18.45 1.65 -14.01
C LEU A 18 18.92 2.77 -14.95
N PRO A 19 19.89 3.59 -14.51
CA PRO A 19 20.49 4.58 -15.40
C PRO A 19 21.04 3.87 -16.64
N PRO A 20 20.94 4.48 -17.83
CA PRO A 20 21.53 3.91 -19.02
C PRO A 20 23.02 3.70 -18.78
N VAL A 21 23.50 2.50 -19.13
CA VAL A 21 24.94 2.23 -19.11
C VAL A 21 25.57 3.23 -20.07
N LEU A 22 26.25 4.23 -19.53
CA LEU A 22 26.93 5.24 -20.34
C LEU A 22 27.92 4.48 -21.24
N GLU A 23 27.65 4.45 -22.56
CA GLU A 23 28.65 4.02 -23.52
C GLU A 23 29.85 4.95 -23.37
N ARG A 24 30.93 4.42 -22.79
CA ARG A 24 32.12 5.23 -22.55
C ARG A 24 32.87 5.40 -23.87
N ARG A 25 32.80 6.61 -24.41
CA ARG A 25 33.80 7.15 -25.34
C ARG A 25 35.19 7.07 -24.67
N HIS A 26 36.00 6.12 -25.12
CA HIS A 26 37.47 6.11 -25.06
C HIS A 26 38.18 5.93 -23.69
N ARG A 27 38.20 4.71 -23.12
CA ARG A 27 39.25 4.24 -22.17
C ARG A 27 39.59 2.75 -22.42
N PRO A 28 40.81 2.27 -22.08
CA PRO A 28 41.35 1.00 -22.57
C PRO A 28 40.60 -0.24 -22.03
N PRO A 29 40.71 -1.40 -22.71
CA PRO A 29 39.73 -2.49 -22.74
C PRO A 29 39.84 -3.45 -21.54
N GLY A 30 40.11 -2.93 -20.33
CA GLY A 30 40.58 -3.76 -19.22
C GLY A 30 39.53 -4.30 -18.25
N ARG A 31 38.31 -3.74 -18.19
CA ARG A 31 37.33 -4.17 -17.19
C ARG A 31 35.92 -4.21 -17.78
N LEU A 32 35.44 -5.44 -18.02
CA LEU A 32 34.07 -5.71 -18.46
C LEU A 32 33.07 -5.06 -17.49
N CYS A 33 32.00 -4.49 -18.04
CA CYS A 33 30.91 -3.93 -17.25
C CYS A 33 30.35 -5.05 -16.36
N VAL A 34 30.40 -4.86 -15.05
CA VAL A 34 29.74 -5.79 -14.12
C VAL A 34 28.25 -5.77 -14.44
N PRO A 35 27.63 -6.93 -14.75
CA PRO A 35 26.20 -7.00 -15.00
C PRO A 35 25.42 -6.47 -13.79
N ASP A 36 24.39 -5.65 -14.02
CA ASP A 36 23.62 -5.04 -12.93
C ASP A 36 22.99 -6.10 -11.99
N ARG A 37 22.71 -7.31 -12.50
CA ARG A 37 22.29 -8.46 -11.70
C ARG A 37 23.29 -8.79 -10.58
N GLY A 38 24.58 -8.77 -10.88
CA GLY A 38 25.60 -9.11 -9.90
C GLY A 38 25.78 -8.03 -8.84
N ALA A 39 25.66 -6.77 -9.23
CA ALA A 39 25.65 -5.65 -8.30
C ALA A 39 24.43 -5.71 -7.36
N LEU A 40 23.23 -5.98 -7.89
CA LEU A 40 22.02 -6.12 -7.09
C LEU A 40 22.09 -7.30 -6.13
N ALA A 41 22.60 -8.45 -6.57
CA ALA A 41 22.81 -9.62 -5.72
C ALA A 41 23.78 -9.31 -4.56
N GLY A 42 24.88 -8.60 -4.84
CA GLY A 42 25.82 -8.14 -3.82
C GLY A 42 25.17 -7.21 -2.79
N VAL A 43 24.33 -6.26 -3.23
CA VAL A 43 23.58 -5.36 -2.33
C VAL A 43 22.60 -6.16 -1.47
N MET A 44 21.81 -7.05 -2.06
CA MET A 44 20.83 -7.87 -1.33
C MET A 44 21.50 -8.82 -0.31
N SER A 45 22.68 -9.35 -0.64
CA SER A 45 23.46 -10.17 0.28
C SER A 45 23.83 -9.38 1.53
N VAL A 46 24.36 -8.16 1.38
CA VAL A 46 24.72 -7.31 2.52
C VAL A 46 23.49 -6.94 3.34
N LEU A 47 22.39 -6.54 2.71
CA LEU A 47 21.16 -6.19 3.41
C LEU A 47 20.57 -7.37 4.20
N ARG A 48 20.65 -8.59 3.67
CA ARG A 48 20.10 -9.78 4.32
C ARG A 48 20.99 -10.33 5.44
N THR A 49 22.31 -10.23 5.29
CA THR A 49 23.27 -10.94 6.16
C THR A 49 24.06 -10.01 7.09
N GLY A 50 24.08 -8.70 6.82
CA GLY A 50 24.84 -7.72 7.61
C GLY A 50 26.36 -7.80 7.43
N VAL A 51 26.88 -8.64 6.51
CA VAL A 51 28.31 -8.76 6.26
C VAL A 51 28.91 -7.47 5.70
N ALA A 52 30.17 -7.19 6.01
CA ALA A 52 30.84 -6.02 5.46
C ALA A 52 31.01 -6.15 3.93
N TRP A 53 31.01 -5.03 3.21
CA TRP A 53 31.14 -5.00 1.75
C TRP A 53 32.40 -5.73 1.22
N ARG A 54 33.49 -5.75 1.99
CA ARG A 54 34.73 -6.46 1.64
C ARG A 54 34.60 -7.99 1.73
N ASP A 55 33.64 -8.47 2.53
CA ASP A 55 33.44 -9.89 2.82
C ASP A 55 32.34 -10.52 1.96
N VAL A 56 31.80 -9.77 0.98
CA VAL A 56 30.81 -10.27 0.02
C VAL A 56 31.48 -11.26 -0.95
N PRO A 57 30.99 -12.51 -1.06
CA PRO A 57 31.61 -13.54 -1.91
C PRO A 57 31.40 -13.21 -3.40
N ALA A 58 32.43 -12.63 -4.02
CA ALA A 58 32.35 -12.11 -5.38
C ALA A 58 32.05 -13.19 -6.44
N GLU A 59 32.55 -14.39 -6.24
CA GLU A 59 32.33 -15.55 -7.12
C GLU A 59 30.85 -15.94 -7.19
N THR A 60 30.12 -15.84 -6.07
CA THR A 60 28.69 -16.17 -6.01
C THR A 60 27.81 -15.02 -6.47
N MET A 61 28.21 -13.77 -6.19
CA MET A 61 27.41 -12.59 -6.52
C MET A 61 27.71 -12.03 -7.92
N GLY A 62 28.77 -12.49 -8.60
CA GLY A 62 29.21 -11.96 -9.88
C GLY A 62 29.87 -10.58 -9.81
N CYS A 63 30.09 -10.02 -8.61
CA CYS A 63 30.89 -8.80 -8.41
C CYS A 63 31.44 -8.67 -6.98
N SER A 64 32.48 -7.86 -6.80
CA SER A 64 32.97 -7.51 -5.47
C SER A 64 31.99 -6.59 -4.74
N GLY A 65 31.90 -6.69 -3.41
CA GLY A 65 30.99 -5.82 -2.66
C GLY A 65 31.35 -4.32 -2.73
N VAL A 66 32.62 -3.96 -2.99
CA VAL A 66 33.00 -2.57 -3.31
C VAL A 66 32.32 -2.08 -4.60
N THR A 67 32.19 -2.96 -5.59
CA THR A 67 31.48 -2.66 -6.84
C THR A 67 29.98 -2.55 -6.59
N ALA A 68 29.40 -3.47 -5.82
CA ALA A 68 28.00 -3.42 -5.42
C ALA A 68 27.65 -2.12 -4.68
N TRP A 69 28.49 -1.69 -3.73
CA TRP A 69 28.32 -0.42 -3.02
C TRP A 69 28.41 0.80 -3.94
N SER A 70 29.35 0.80 -4.87
CA SER A 70 29.49 1.89 -5.85
C SER A 70 28.25 2.01 -6.72
N ARG A 71 27.70 0.88 -7.18
CA ARG A 71 26.44 0.81 -7.95
C ARG A 71 25.23 1.21 -7.11
N LEU A 72 25.12 0.76 -5.87
CA LEU A 72 24.08 1.21 -4.94
C LEU A 72 24.08 2.73 -4.81
N ARG A 73 25.26 3.34 -4.65
CA ARG A 73 25.40 4.81 -4.56
C ARG A 73 24.98 5.51 -5.85
N GLU A 74 25.37 4.97 -7.01
CA GLU A 74 24.98 5.48 -8.33
C GLU A 74 23.46 5.42 -8.52
N TRP A 75 22.85 4.26 -8.29
CA TRP A 75 21.40 4.06 -8.40
C TRP A 75 20.61 4.92 -7.42
N THR A 76 21.14 5.13 -6.21
CA THR A 76 20.54 6.03 -5.23
C THR A 76 20.54 7.47 -5.75
N LYS A 77 21.67 7.95 -6.29
CA LYS A 77 21.76 9.29 -6.90
C LYS A 77 20.86 9.44 -8.13
N ALA A 78 20.70 8.38 -8.92
CA ALA A 78 19.81 8.33 -10.07
C ALA A 78 18.32 8.21 -9.70
N GLY A 79 17.97 8.09 -8.40
CA GLY A 79 16.59 8.01 -7.95
C GLY A 79 15.91 6.67 -8.26
N VAL A 80 16.67 5.59 -8.41
CA VAL A 80 16.13 4.25 -8.74
C VAL A 80 15.16 3.77 -7.66
N TRP A 81 15.51 3.91 -6.38
CA TRP A 81 14.71 3.34 -5.28
C TRP A 81 13.33 3.98 -5.10
N PRO A 82 13.17 5.32 -5.09
CA PRO A 82 11.84 5.93 -5.05
C PRO A 82 10.97 5.52 -6.24
N ARG A 83 11.55 5.43 -7.45
CA ARG A 83 10.82 5.02 -8.66
C ARG A 83 10.38 3.55 -8.58
N LEU A 84 11.24 2.67 -8.09
CA LEU A 84 10.91 1.27 -7.86
C LEU A 84 9.79 1.12 -6.83
N HIS A 85 9.87 1.88 -5.73
CA HIS A 85 8.84 1.88 -4.70
C HIS A 85 7.48 2.31 -5.26
N VAL A 86 7.43 3.38 -6.06
CA VAL A 86 6.19 3.81 -6.73
C VAL A 86 5.68 2.76 -7.71
N ALA A 87 6.56 2.13 -8.50
CA ALA A 87 6.18 1.09 -9.45
C ALA A 87 5.54 -0.12 -8.74
N LEU A 88 6.20 -0.63 -7.70
CA LEU A 88 5.69 -1.74 -6.88
C LEU A 88 4.37 -1.40 -6.20
N LEU A 89 4.26 -0.20 -5.60
CA LEU A 89 2.99 0.26 -5.01
C LEU A 89 1.88 0.37 -6.05
N THR A 90 2.21 0.83 -7.26
CA THR A 90 1.22 0.96 -8.34
C THR A 90 0.73 -0.41 -8.80
N GLU A 91 1.62 -1.39 -8.97
CA GLU A 91 1.24 -2.77 -9.28
C GLU A 91 0.36 -3.39 -8.18
N LEU A 92 0.75 -3.25 -6.92
CA LEU A 92 -0.05 -3.72 -5.79
C LEU A 92 -1.44 -3.07 -5.74
N ARG A 93 -1.55 -1.78 -6.12
CA ARG A 93 -2.82 -1.07 -6.23
C ARG A 93 -3.66 -1.52 -7.43
N ARG A 94 -3.04 -1.83 -8.58
CA ARG A 94 -3.76 -2.38 -9.74
C ARG A 94 -4.46 -3.70 -9.42
N GLY A 95 -3.84 -4.55 -8.60
CA GLY A 95 -4.46 -5.77 -8.08
C GLY A 95 -5.57 -5.53 -7.04
N ARG A 96 -5.82 -4.29 -6.62
CA ARG A 96 -6.82 -3.89 -5.61
C ARG A 96 -7.67 -2.71 -6.09
N PRO A 97 -8.47 -2.91 -7.17
CA PRO A 97 -9.34 -1.85 -7.69
C PRO A 97 -10.28 -1.32 -6.59
N GLY A 98 -10.43 0.01 -6.53
CA GLY A 98 -11.31 0.69 -5.57
C GLY A 98 -10.65 1.30 -4.34
N HIS A 99 -9.43 0.87 -3.95
CA HIS A 99 -8.76 1.44 -2.76
C HIS A 99 -8.43 2.94 -2.89
N ASP A 100 -8.01 3.38 -4.08
CA ASP A 100 -7.70 4.79 -4.34
C ASP A 100 -8.99 5.65 -4.32
N ALA A 101 -10.09 5.13 -4.89
CA ALA A 101 -11.39 5.77 -4.83
C ALA A 101 -11.90 5.88 -3.38
N LEU A 102 -11.74 4.82 -2.59
CA LEU A 102 -12.06 4.84 -1.16
C LEU A 102 -11.21 5.88 -0.42
N ARG A 103 -9.90 5.95 -0.66
CA ARG A 103 -9.03 6.94 -0.02
C ARG A 103 -9.47 8.37 -0.33
N THR A 104 -9.76 8.66 -1.60
CA THR A 104 -10.28 9.97 -2.02
C THR A 104 -11.62 10.26 -1.34
N TYR A 105 -12.53 9.29 -1.31
CA TYR A 105 -13.85 9.43 -0.69
C TYR A 105 -13.78 9.64 0.84
N PHE A 106 -12.90 8.91 1.55
CA PHE A 106 -12.71 9.10 2.98
C PHE A 106 -11.97 10.40 3.29
N GLY A 107 -11.00 10.79 2.46
CA GLY A 107 -10.21 12.00 2.60
C GLY A 107 -10.97 13.29 2.27
N SER A 108 -12.05 13.23 1.48
CA SER A 108 -12.90 14.39 1.18
C SER A 108 -13.91 14.72 2.29
N ARG A 109 -13.94 13.94 3.38
CA ARG A 109 -14.89 14.17 4.48
C ARG A 109 -14.50 15.42 5.28
N PRO A 110 -15.47 16.29 5.62
CA PRO A 110 -15.22 17.41 6.52
C PRO A 110 -14.66 16.94 7.86
N ALA A 111 -13.67 17.66 8.39
CA ALA A 111 -13.05 17.33 9.69
C ALA A 111 -14.02 17.51 10.86
N ASP A 112 -15.03 18.36 10.71
CA ASP A 112 -16.09 18.66 11.68
C ASP A 112 -17.31 17.72 11.56
N ARG A 113 -17.16 16.59 10.87
CA ARG A 113 -18.23 15.60 10.70
C ARG A 113 -18.28 14.64 11.89
N LEU A 114 -19.38 14.65 12.61
CA LEU A 114 -19.72 13.59 13.57
C LEU A 114 -20.60 12.55 12.88
N SER A 115 -20.18 11.29 12.92
CA SER A 115 -20.97 10.15 12.44
C SER A 115 -21.07 9.08 13.52
N ARG A 116 -22.29 8.70 13.89
CA ARG A 116 -22.59 7.60 14.80
C ARG A 116 -23.39 6.55 14.05
N ARG A 117 -22.91 5.31 14.06
CA ARG A 117 -23.57 4.21 13.37
C ARG A 117 -23.90 3.12 14.38
N ILE A 118 -25.17 2.74 14.41
CA ILE A 118 -25.66 1.59 15.15
C ILE A 118 -25.76 0.45 14.15
N CYS A 119 -25.11 -0.67 14.43
CA CYS A 119 -25.20 -1.89 13.63
C CYS A 119 -25.88 -2.97 14.45
N THR A 120 -26.85 -3.66 13.87
CA THR A 120 -27.65 -4.72 14.53
C THR A 120 -27.83 -5.91 13.58
N ASP A 121 -28.41 -6.98 14.12
CA ASP A 121 -28.85 -8.16 13.35
C ASP A 121 -27.73 -8.70 12.44
N ILE A 122 -26.53 -8.80 13.01
CA ILE A 122 -25.34 -9.24 12.31
C ILE A 122 -25.41 -10.76 12.15
N LEU A 123 -25.68 -11.22 10.93
CA LEU A 123 -25.65 -12.62 10.56
C LEU A 123 -24.35 -12.91 9.81
N VAL A 124 -23.56 -13.86 10.30
CA VAL A 124 -22.30 -14.28 9.67
C VAL A 124 -22.39 -15.75 9.31
N THR A 125 -22.15 -16.06 8.04
CA THR A 125 -22.07 -17.43 7.54
C THR A 125 -20.62 -17.73 7.17
N VAL A 126 -19.97 -18.54 8.02
CA VAL A 126 -18.57 -18.95 7.82
C VAL A 126 -18.56 -20.28 7.06
N THR A 127 -18.21 -20.26 5.78
CA THR A 127 -18.17 -21.47 4.95
C THR A 127 -16.75 -21.97 4.68
N SER A 128 -15.73 -21.10 4.59
CA SER A 128 -14.30 -21.43 4.59
C SER A 128 -13.39 -20.18 4.70
N ALA A 129 -12.43 -19.98 3.78
CA ALA A 129 -11.52 -18.81 3.72
C ALA A 129 -12.20 -17.53 3.22
N ASP A 130 -13.37 -17.67 2.61
CA ASP A 130 -14.27 -16.58 2.23
C ASP A 130 -15.53 -16.68 3.10
N THR A 131 -15.85 -15.61 3.84
CA THR A 131 -16.99 -15.53 4.76
C THR A 131 -17.93 -14.43 4.29
N ALA A 132 -19.24 -14.67 4.34
CA ALA A 132 -20.24 -13.66 4.04
C ALA A 132 -20.94 -13.19 5.31
N ALA A 133 -21.25 -11.90 5.41
CA ALA A 133 -22.08 -11.37 6.49
C ALA A 133 -23.12 -10.36 5.98
N THR A 134 -24.28 -10.39 6.62
CA THR A 134 -25.30 -9.34 6.50
C THR A 134 -25.33 -8.55 7.80
N THR A 135 -25.32 -7.22 7.69
CA THR A 135 -25.37 -6.32 8.86
C THR A 135 -26.36 -5.20 8.61
N TYR A 136 -27.37 -5.06 9.46
CA TYR A 136 -28.28 -3.93 9.41
C TYR A 136 -27.65 -2.73 10.08
N PHE A 137 -27.89 -1.53 9.57
CA PHE A 137 -27.31 -0.32 10.12
C PHE A 137 -28.27 0.87 10.09
N THR A 138 -28.10 1.74 11.08
CA THR A 138 -28.68 3.08 11.15
C THR A 138 -27.58 4.09 11.41
N THR A 139 -27.49 5.13 10.59
CA THR A 139 -26.44 6.16 10.67
C THR A 139 -27.03 7.51 11.04
N TYR A 140 -26.58 8.09 12.14
CA TYR A 140 -26.80 9.48 12.52
C TYR A 140 -25.55 10.28 12.19
N ARG A 141 -25.70 11.40 11.47
CA ARG A 141 -24.54 12.14 10.98
C ARG A 141 -24.85 13.63 10.83
N VAL A 142 -23.91 14.46 11.27
CA VAL A 142 -23.96 15.92 11.15
C VAL A 142 -22.58 16.47 10.81
N ASP A 143 -22.53 17.60 10.12
CA ASP A 143 -21.32 18.41 9.91
C ASP A 143 -21.36 19.64 10.83
N GLY A 144 -20.21 20.27 11.10
CA GLY A 144 -20.12 21.42 12.01
C GLY A 144 -20.11 21.05 13.49
N TYR A 145 -19.82 19.80 13.83
CA TYR A 145 -19.69 19.35 15.21
C TYR A 145 -18.39 19.85 15.83
N SER A 146 -18.48 20.54 16.98
CA SER A 146 -17.33 20.94 17.79
C SER A 146 -17.20 20.09 19.04
N GLU A 147 -18.25 19.98 19.85
CA GLU A 147 -18.24 19.26 21.12
C GLU A 147 -19.67 19.04 21.66
N GLY A 148 -19.78 18.26 22.73
CA GLY A 148 -21.03 18.07 23.48
C GLY A 148 -22.02 17.09 22.84
N LEU A 149 -23.25 17.12 23.36
CA LEU A 149 -24.36 16.31 22.85
C LEU A 149 -25.00 17.00 21.64
N VAL A 150 -25.22 16.25 20.57
CA VAL A 150 -26.03 16.70 19.44
C VAL A 150 -27.48 16.38 19.75
N PRO A 151 -28.43 17.34 19.65
CA PRO A 151 -29.85 17.07 19.80
C PRO A 151 -30.31 15.92 18.90
N LEU A 152 -31.33 15.18 19.32
CA LEU A 152 -31.83 14.05 18.55
C LEU A 152 -32.26 14.50 17.15
N ARG A 153 -31.76 13.81 16.13
CA ARG A 153 -32.11 14.04 14.72
C ARG A 153 -32.49 12.73 14.04
N PRO A 154 -33.28 12.75 12.96
CA PRO A 154 -33.52 11.58 12.15
C PRO A 154 -32.22 10.96 11.65
N PRO A 155 -32.19 9.64 11.40
CA PRO A 155 -31.02 9.02 10.78
C PRO A 155 -30.82 9.56 9.37
N VAL A 156 -29.56 9.72 8.97
CA VAL A 156 -29.16 10.09 7.62
C VAL A 156 -29.21 8.89 6.69
N GLN A 157 -28.96 7.68 7.19
CA GLN A 157 -29.05 6.45 6.39
C GLN A 157 -29.57 5.29 7.23
N VAL A 158 -30.41 4.47 6.61
CA VAL A 158 -30.86 3.16 7.15
C VAL A 158 -30.76 2.14 6.03
N GLY A 159 -30.28 0.94 6.34
CA GLY A 159 -30.16 -0.13 5.35
C GLY A 159 -29.38 -1.30 5.89
N HIS A 160 -28.76 -2.07 5.00
CA HIS A 160 -27.88 -3.17 5.36
C HIS A 160 -26.61 -3.20 4.49
N TYR A 161 -25.60 -3.88 5.02
CA TYR A 161 -24.42 -4.31 4.29
C TYR A 161 -24.53 -5.78 3.94
N GLU A 162 -24.04 -6.11 2.75
CA GLU A 162 -23.58 -7.45 2.45
C GLU A 162 -22.08 -7.41 2.26
N ASP A 163 -21.38 -8.15 3.11
CA ASP A 163 -19.93 -8.13 3.20
C ASP A 163 -19.36 -9.49 2.84
N THR A 164 -18.21 -9.48 2.17
CA THR A 164 -17.33 -10.65 2.10
C THR A 164 -16.04 -10.36 2.84
N PHE A 165 -15.52 -11.37 3.53
CA PHE A 165 -14.28 -11.29 4.30
C PHE A 165 -13.30 -12.36 3.83
N ARG A 166 -12.02 -12.02 3.89
CA ARG A 166 -10.92 -12.95 3.64
C ARG A 166 -9.98 -12.98 4.84
N LYS A 167 -9.54 -14.17 5.24
CA LYS A 167 -8.53 -14.35 6.29
C LYS A 167 -7.12 -14.33 5.68
N VAL A 168 -6.26 -13.43 6.16
CA VAL A 168 -4.85 -13.30 5.76
C VAL A 168 -4.01 -13.21 7.03
N ASP A 169 -3.04 -14.09 7.20
CA ASP A 169 -2.14 -14.12 8.38
C ASP A 169 -2.89 -14.00 9.71
N ASP A 170 -3.90 -14.87 9.88
CA ASP A 170 -4.83 -14.91 11.03
C ASP A 170 -5.73 -13.67 11.23
N THR A 171 -5.65 -12.67 10.35
CA THR A 171 -6.45 -11.45 10.40
C THR A 171 -7.60 -11.51 9.38
N TRP A 172 -8.83 -11.25 9.83
CA TRP A 172 -9.98 -11.08 8.92
C TRP A 172 -9.98 -9.67 8.32
N LEU A 173 -9.99 -9.60 7.00
CA LEU A 173 -10.06 -8.35 6.24
C LEU A 173 -11.38 -8.30 5.46
N LEU A 174 -12.00 -7.12 5.43
CA LEU A 174 -13.13 -6.86 4.54
C LEU A 174 -12.64 -6.87 3.10
N ALA A 175 -13.12 -7.82 2.30
CA ALA A 175 -12.78 -7.97 0.90
C ALA A 175 -13.72 -7.14 0.02
N THR A 176 -15.02 -7.24 0.25
CA THR A 176 -16.04 -6.41 -0.40
C THR A 176 -17.11 -5.99 0.59
N ARG A 177 -17.73 -4.85 0.32
CA ARG A 177 -18.95 -4.38 0.99
C ARG A 177 -19.88 -3.77 -0.04
N THR A 178 -21.08 -4.32 -0.14
CA THR A 178 -22.18 -3.72 -0.89
C THR A 178 -23.12 -3.05 0.09
N LEU A 179 -23.45 -1.78 -0.16
CA LEU A 179 -24.38 -1.01 0.67
C LEU A 179 -25.76 -0.98 0.01
N PHE A 180 -26.77 -1.44 0.73
CA PHE A 180 -28.17 -1.40 0.32
C PHE A 180 -28.94 -0.41 1.21
N PRO A 181 -29.04 0.88 0.81
CA PRO A 181 -29.79 1.85 1.57
C PRO A 181 -31.29 1.67 1.34
N SER A 182 -32.04 1.45 2.41
CA SER A 182 -33.51 1.60 2.40
C SER A 182 -33.91 3.08 2.51
N PHE A 183 -33.05 3.88 3.14
CA PHE A 183 -33.18 5.32 3.27
C PHE A 183 -31.80 5.98 3.19
N ALA A 184 -31.69 7.09 2.47
CA ALA A 184 -30.49 7.93 2.42
C ALA A 184 -30.85 9.40 2.24
N GLY A 185 -30.74 10.17 3.32
CA GLY A 185 -30.96 11.61 3.35
C GLY A 185 -29.66 12.44 3.25
N PRO A 186 -29.79 13.78 3.14
CA PRO A 186 -28.66 14.69 3.19
C PRO A 186 -28.02 14.71 4.58
N THR A 187 -26.76 15.16 4.65
CA THR A 187 -26.10 15.45 5.93
C THR A 187 -26.35 16.89 6.31
N GLU A 188 -27.01 17.10 7.44
CA GLU A 188 -27.24 18.44 7.96
C GLU A 188 -25.94 19.03 8.50
N ARG A 189 -25.73 20.33 8.27
CA ARG A 189 -24.68 21.11 8.91
C ARG A 189 -25.28 21.88 10.09
N LEU A 190 -24.73 21.68 11.28
CA LEU A 190 -25.16 22.40 12.48
C LEU A 190 -24.89 23.90 12.32
N ALA A 191 -25.86 24.71 12.73
CA ALA A 191 -25.65 26.15 12.86
C ALA A 191 -24.55 26.40 13.91
N ARG A 192 -23.67 27.37 13.63
CA ARG A 192 -22.69 27.82 14.62
C ARG A 192 -23.47 28.38 15.83
N PRO A 193 -23.11 28.04 17.08
CA PRO A 193 -23.75 28.67 18.23
C PRO A 193 -23.64 30.19 18.07
N ALA A 194 -24.74 30.91 18.29
CA ALA A 194 -24.70 32.36 18.33
C ALA A 194 -23.69 32.77 19.42
N GLN A 195 -22.70 33.57 19.05
CA GLN A 195 -21.82 34.19 20.04
C GLN A 195 -22.68 35.16 20.83
N SER A 196 -23.03 34.78 22.06
CA SER A 196 -23.66 35.68 23.04
C SER A 196 -22.60 36.49 23.77
#